data_AF-A0A537D9C7-F1
#
_entry.id   AF-A0A537D9C7-F1
#
_cell.length_a   1.000
_cell.length_b   1.000
_cell.length_c   1.000
_cell.angle_alpha   90.00
_cell.angle_beta   90.00
_cell.angle_gamma   90.00
#
_symmetry.space_group_name_H-M   'P 1'
#
loop_
_entity.id
_entity.type
_entity.pdbx_description
1 polymer ?
#
loop_
_entity_poly.entity_id
_entity_poly.type
_entity_poly.pdbx_seq_one_letter_code
_entity_poly.pdbx_strand_id
1 'polypeptide(L)'
;MHRLTELLRKAGGKWGLSLFLAAAAALAQGNEPAAVDPGAAGSAYGTAKLLLNHLAAGDIEAAARLSNAPRQRYELLRDYRAQVGEEEFKRVFGRYFHPENRLVAEYRLGVHRLLIWDLGEEAHHLAGQFYVEIEDGKFLMDDAPSEQRSRLRRVLQDYRRGKAPG
;
A
#
# COMPACT_ATOMS: atom_id res chain seq x y z
N MET A 1 18.51 -27.97 -57.57
CA MET A 1 18.69 -27.12 -56.39
C MET A 1 17.86 -25.85 -56.55
N HIS A 2 16.55 -26.03 -56.39
CA HIS A 2 15.52 -24.98 -56.34
C HIS A 2 15.00 -24.95 -54.90
N ARG A 3 14.61 -23.76 -54.42
CA ARG A 3 14.14 -23.43 -53.06
C ARG A 3 15.25 -23.09 -52.07
N LEU A 4 15.59 -21.79 -51.99
CA LEU A 4 15.56 -21.06 -50.71
C LEU A 4 15.72 -19.53 -50.86
N THR A 5 15.79 -18.99 -52.08
CA THR A 5 16.00 -17.54 -52.31
C THR A 5 14.75 -16.74 -52.66
N GLU A 6 13.57 -17.37 -52.66
CA GLU A 6 12.29 -16.71 -53.04
C GLU A 6 11.31 -16.43 -51.89
N LEU A 7 11.72 -16.57 -50.62
CA LEU A 7 10.88 -16.25 -49.46
C LEU A 7 11.34 -15.04 -48.64
N LEU A 8 12.29 -14.25 -49.14
CA LEU A 8 12.66 -12.95 -48.56
C LEU A 8 12.15 -11.73 -49.37
N ARG A 9 11.16 -11.96 -50.25
CA ARG A 9 10.37 -10.90 -50.91
C ARG A 9 8.91 -10.87 -50.47
N LYS A 10 8.59 -11.49 -49.32
CA LYS A 10 7.23 -11.57 -48.77
C LYS A 10 7.19 -11.49 -47.24
N ALA A 11 7.98 -10.62 -46.62
CA ALA A 11 7.82 -10.20 -45.23
C ALA A 11 8.69 -8.97 -44.96
N GLY A 12 8.20 -7.78 -45.32
CA GLY A 12 8.99 -6.56 -45.14
C GLY A 12 8.12 -5.33 -45.21
N GLY A 13 7.61 -4.90 -44.05
CA GLY A 13 7.23 -3.50 -43.85
C GLY A 13 5.75 -3.17 -44.07
N LYS A 14 4.83 -3.96 -43.51
CA LYS A 14 3.51 -3.46 -43.10
C LYS A 14 3.19 -4.06 -41.74
N TRP A 15 2.46 -3.30 -40.91
CA TRP A 15 1.93 -3.63 -39.58
C TRP A 15 2.89 -3.34 -38.41
N GLY A 16 2.52 -2.38 -37.57
CA GLY A 16 3.21 -2.11 -36.30
C GLY A 16 3.09 -0.70 -35.72
N LEU A 17 2.40 0.24 -36.38
CA LEU A 17 2.23 1.62 -35.88
C LEU A 17 0.98 1.81 -34.98
N SER A 18 0.51 0.76 -34.30
CA SER A 18 -0.74 0.81 -33.53
C SER A 18 -0.71 0.16 -32.14
N LEU A 19 0.46 -0.01 -31.52
CA LEU A 19 0.56 -0.69 -30.21
C LEU A 19 1.26 0.11 -29.11
N PHE A 20 1.32 1.43 -29.21
CA PHE A 20 1.83 2.30 -28.13
C PHE A 20 0.82 3.31 -27.56
N LEU A 21 -0.45 3.24 -27.94
CA LEU A 21 -1.50 4.12 -27.38
C LEU A 21 -2.51 3.41 -26.45
N ALA A 22 -2.40 2.09 -26.26
CA ALA A 22 -3.27 1.37 -25.33
C ALA A 22 -2.85 1.51 -23.85
N ALA A 23 -1.59 1.83 -23.56
CA ALA A 23 -1.11 1.97 -22.18
C ALA A 23 -1.48 3.32 -21.53
N ALA A 24 -1.68 4.38 -22.32
CA ALA A 24 -2.03 5.70 -21.79
C ALA A 24 -3.51 5.79 -21.36
N ALA A 25 -4.41 5.07 -22.04
CA ALA A 25 -5.84 5.08 -21.74
C ALA A 25 -6.21 4.29 -20.47
N ALA A 26 -5.38 3.33 -20.05
CA ALA A 26 -5.51 2.61 -18.79
C ALA A 26 -4.97 3.42 -17.58
N LEU A 27 -4.02 4.32 -17.81
CA LEU A 27 -3.47 5.22 -16.78
C LEU A 27 -4.42 6.38 -16.43
N ALA A 28 -5.39 6.69 -17.29
CA ALA A 28 -6.36 7.77 -17.09
C ALA A 28 -7.68 7.33 -16.42
N GLN A 29 -7.96 6.02 -16.36
CA GLN A 29 -9.20 5.46 -15.77
C GLN A 29 -9.06 5.04 -14.30
N GLY A 30 -7.85 5.14 -13.72
CA GLY A 30 -7.56 4.82 -12.32
C GLY A 30 -7.60 6.05 -11.41
N ASN A 31 -8.52 6.98 -11.65
CA ASN A 31 -8.37 8.35 -11.17
C ASN A 31 -9.08 8.66 -9.85
N GLU A 32 -9.78 7.73 -9.19
CA GLU A 32 -10.37 7.93 -7.86
C GLU A 32 -10.05 6.77 -6.90
N PRO A 33 -9.96 7.03 -5.59
CA PRO A 33 -9.84 5.96 -4.59
C PRO A 33 -11.04 5.01 -4.66
N ALA A 34 -10.78 3.71 -4.74
CA ALA A 34 -11.82 2.70 -4.79
C ALA A 34 -11.73 1.76 -3.59
N ALA A 35 -12.86 1.47 -2.94
CA ALA A 35 -12.95 0.44 -1.92
C ALA A 35 -12.66 -0.93 -2.54
N VAL A 36 -11.94 -1.77 -1.80
CA VAL A 36 -11.69 -3.18 -2.15
C VAL A 36 -12.04 -4.07 -0.96
N ASP A 37 -12.20 -5.37 -1.21
CA ASP A 37 -12.40 -6.35 -0.15
C ASP A 37 -11.16 -6.39 0.77
N PRO A 38 -11.27 -6.05 2.06
CA PRO A 38 -10.11 -5.90 2.93
C PRO A 38 -9.37 -7.23 3.11
N GLY A 39 -8.06 -7.24 2.86
CA GLY A 39 -7.24 -8.44 3.03
C GLY A 39 -7.37 -9.49 1.90
N ALA A 40 -8.07 -9.17 0.81
CA ALA A 40 -8.16 -10.01 -0.37
C ALA A 40 -6.80 -10.15 -1.11
N ALA A 41 -6.75 -10.98 -2.16
CA ALA A 41 -5.57 -11.11 -3.00
C ALA A 41 -5.17 -9.74 -3.60
N GLY A 42 -3.88 -9.38 -3.50
CA GLY A 42 -3.37 -8.06 -3.90
C GLY A 42 -3.55 -6.96 -2.83
N SER A 43 -3.93 -7.34 -1.61
CA SER A 43 -3.97 -6.46 -0.42
C SER A 43 -2.58 -6.28 0.19
N ALA A 44 -2.35 -5.10 0.77
CA ALA A 44 -1.15 -4.84 1.59
C ALA A 44 -1.25 -5.42 3.02
N TYR A 45 -2.33 -6.13 3.37
CA TYR A 45 -2.57 -6.70 4.70
C TYR A 45 -1.46 -7.66 5.17
N GLY A 46 -0.85 -8.42 4.26
CA GLY A 46 0.30 -9.27 4.57
C GLY A 46 1.49 -8.47 5.11
N THR A 47 1.91 -7.43 4.37
CA THR A 47 2.97 -6.50 4.82
C THR A 47 2.57 -5.78 6.10
N ALA A 48 1.30 -5.40 6.25
CA ALA A 48 0.82 -4.73 7.47
C ALA A 48 0.98 -5.61 8.71
N LYS A 49 0.60 -6.90 8.64
CA LYS A 49 0.81 -7.84 9.74
C LYS A 49 2.29 -8.05 10.04
N LEU A 50 3.14 -8.17 9.01
CA LEU A 50 4.58 -8.32 9.20
C LEU A 50 5.19 -7.10 9.91
N LEU A 51 4.82 -5.88 9.46
CA LEU A 51 5.22 -4.64 10.10
C LEU A 51 4.78 -4.59 11.57
N LEU A 52 3.51 -4.89 11.83
CA LEU A 52 2.92 -4.86 13.18
C LEU A 52 3.59 -5.90 14.10
N ASN A 53 3.97 -7.08 13.59
CA ASN A 53 4.71 -8.08 14.36
C ASN A 53 6.08 -7.54 14.81
N HIS A 54 6.84 -6.91 13.91
CA HIS A 54 8.13 -6.30 14.28
C HIS A 54 7.96 -5.19 15.31
N LEU A 55 6.93 -4.34 15.15
CA LEU A 55 6.64 -3.26 16.09
C LEU A 55 6.22 -3.78 17.46
N ALA A 56 5.35 -4.80 17.52
CA ALA A 56 4.93 -5.43 18.78
C ALA A 56 6.09 -6.15 19.49
N ALA A 57 7.10 -6.61 18.74
CA ALA A 57 8.34 -7.16 19.29
C ALA A 57 9.36 -6.08 19.70
N GLY A 58 9.14 -4.81 19.36
CA GLY A 58 10.09 -3.71 19.60
C GLY A 58 11.24 -3.63 18.59
N ASP A 59 11.21 -4.42 17.51
CA ASP A 59 12.21 -4.46 16.45
C ASP A 59 11.96 -3.32 15.43
N ILE A 60 12.37 -2.11 15.83
CA ILE A 60 12.17 -0.90 15.02
C ILE A 60 13.01 -0.90 13.73
N GLU A 61 14.11 -1.65 13.68
CA GLU A 61 14.96 -1.73 12.48
C GLU A 61 14.31 -2.59 11.40
N ALA A 62 13.80 -3.78 11.76
CA ALA A 62 13.06 -4.60 10.83
C ALA A 62 11.75 -3.92 10.38
N ALA A 63 11.04 -3.27 11.29
CA ALA A 63 9.86 -2.48 10.95
C ALA A 63 10.20 -1.34 9.97
N ALA A 64 11.31 -0.65 10.17
CA ALA A 64 11.73 0.44 9.30
C ALA A 64 12.10 -0.02 7.87
N ARG A 65 12.66 -1.21 7.71
CA ARG A 65 12.97 -1.80 6.39
C ARG A 65 11.72 -2.05 5.53
N LEU A 66 10.54 -2.10 6.14
CA LEU A 66 9.26 -2.27 5.44
C LEU A 66 8.64 -0.93 5.00
N SER A 67 9.44 0.12 4.85
CA SER A 67 9.03 1.45 4.40
C SER A 67 9.78 1.86 3.13
N ASN A 68 9.14 2.66 2.27
CA ASN A 68 9.81 3.31 1.15
C ASN A 68 10.72 4.49 1.57
N ALA A 69 10.72 4.85 2.86
CA ALA A 69 11.61 5.83 3.48
C ALA A 69 12.22 5.27 4.78
N PRO A 70 13.06 4.22 4.71
CA PRO A 70 13.43 3.40 5.87
C PRO A 70 14.20 4.19 6.94
N ARG A 71 15.09 5.10 6.55
CA ARG A 71 15.82 5.95 7.51
C ARG A 71 14.88 6.85 8.30
N GLN A 72 13.96 7.54 7.61
CA GLN A 72 12.97 8.41 8.24
C GLN A 72 12.04 7.62 9.17
N ARG A 73 11.60 6.44 8.73
CA ARG A 73 10.77 5.54 9.54
C ARG A 73 11.50 5.10 10.81
N TYR A 74 12.77 4.72 10.71
CA TYR A 74 13.57 4.34 11.87
C TYR A 74 13.70 5.49 12.86
N GLU A 75 14.05 6.70 12.40
CA GLU A 75 14.18 7.89 13.26
C GLU A 75 12.87 8.17 14.00
N LEU A 76 11.73 8.14 13.29
CA LEU A 76 10.40 8.32 13.88
C LEU A 76 10.08 7.26 14.95
N LEU A 77 10.32 5.98 14.65
CA LEU A 77 10.05 4.88 15.57
C LEU A 77 10.96 4.92 16.79
N ARG A 78 12.25 5.26 16.61
CA ARG A 78 13.22 5.44 17.68
C ARG A 78 12.77 6.55 18.62
N ASP A 79 12.41 7.71 18.07
CA ASP A 79 12.01 8.87 18.85
C ASP A 79 10.70 8.63 19.60
N TYR A 80 9.72 7.98 18.95
CA TYR A 80 8.47 7.58 19.60
C TYR A 80 8.73 6.58 20.75
N ARG A 81 9.55 5.54 20.52
CA ARG A 81 9.93 4.57 21.57
C ARG A 81 10.65 5.24 22.73
N ALA A 82 11.52 6.20 22.46
CA ALA A 82 12.21 6.97 23.51
C ALA A 82 11.25 7.83 24.34
N GLN A 83 10.20 8.38 23.70
CA GLN A 83 9.20 9.20 24.37
C GLN A 83 8.27 8.39 25.30
N VAL A 84 7.80 7.22 24.85
CA VAL A 84 6.78 6.44 25.58
C VAL A 84 7.37 5.30 26.43
N GLY A 85 8.61 4.90 26.15
CA GLY A 85 9.25 3.72 26.73
C GLY A 85 8.98 2.45 25.93
N GLU A 86 9.86 1.46 26.06
CA GLU A 86 9.82 0.23 25.25
C GLU A 86 8.55 -0.61 25.50
N GLU A 87 8.16 -0.79 26.76
CA GLU A 87 6.99 -1.61 27.10
C GLU A 87 5.69 -0.98 26.60
N GLU A 88 5.55 0.35 26.75
CA GLU A 88 4.40 1.08 26.22
C GLU A 88 4.39 1.03 24.68
N PHE A 89 5.55 1.17 24.04
CA PHE A 89 5.68 1.04 22.59
C PHE A 89 5.16 -0.33 22.11
N LYS A 90 5.65 -1.42 22.71
CA LYS A 90 5.22 -2.79 22.38
C LYS A 90 3.73 -2.97 22.64
N ARG A 91 3.22 -2.46 23.77
CA ARG A 91 1.79 -2.51 24.12
C ARG A 91 0.93 -1.79 23.07
N VAL A 92 1.31 -0.59 22.63
CA VAL A 92 0.58 0.19 21.63
C VAL A 92 0.45 -0.58 20.31
N PHE A 93 1.53 -1.18 19.82
CA PHE A 93 1.49 -1.92 18.56
C PHE A 93 0.91 -3.34 18.72
N GLY A 94 1.06 -3.96 19.90
CA GLY A 94 0.45 -5.23 20.24
C GLY A 94 -1.08 -5.19 20.22
N ARG A 95 -1.68 -4.02 20.51
CA ARG A 95 -3.13 -3.81 20.42
C ARG A 95 -3.72 -4.26 19.09
N TYR A 96 -3.02 -4.14 17.96
CA TYR A 96 -3.55 -4.54 16.65
C TYR A 96 -3.88 -6.04 16.53
N PHE A 97 -3.35 -6.87 17.42
CA PHE A 97 -3.60 -8.32 17.45
C PHE A 97 -4.66 -8.76 18.45
N HIS A 98 -5.26 -7.81 19.18
CA HIS A 98 -6.36 -8.12 20.06
C HIS A 98 -7.60 -8.56 19.26
N PRO A 99 -8.39 -9.55 19.73
CA PRO A 99 -9.53 -10.09 18.99
C PRO A 99 -10.61 -9.07 18.61
N GLU A 100 -10.78 -8.02 19.41
CA GLU A 100 -11.72 -6.92 19.16
C GLU A 100 -11.28 -6.01 18.00
N ASN A 101 -9.99 -6.00 17.68
CA ASN A 101 -9.38 -5.12 16.71
C ASN A 101 -9.29 -5.78 15.34
N ARG A 102 -9.71 -5.06 14.31
CA ARG A 102 -9.84 -5.65 12.97
C ARG A 102 -9.62 -4.64 11.86
N LEU A 103 -9.22 -5.15 10.71
CA LEU A 103 -9.26 -4.41 9.46
C LEU A 103 -10.72 -4.21 9.05
N VAL A 104 -11.15 -2.97 8.90
CA VAL A 104 -12.57 -2.63 8.57
C VAL A 104 -12.74 -2.08 7.17
N ALA A 105 -11.68 -1.58 6.55
CA ALA A 105 -11.72 -1.14 5.16
C ALA A 105 -10.34 -1.16 4.51
N GLU A 106 -10.33 -1.32 3.20
CA GLU A 106 -9.17 -1.11 2.36
C GLU A 106 -9.55 -0.30 1.11
N TYR A 107 -8.71 0.66 0.74
CA TYR A 107 -8.87 1.47 -0.48
C TYR A 107 -7.63 1.39 -1.35
N ARG A 108 -7.83 1.38 -2.67
CA ARG A 108 -6.76 1.46 -3.66
C ARG A 108 -6.81 2.74 -4.48
N LEU A 109 -5.64 3.25 -4.85
CA LEU A 109 -5.46 4.31 -5.84
C LEU A 109 -4.20 3.99 -6.65
N GLY A 110 -4.37 3.40 -7.84
CA GLY A 110 -3.26 2.81 -8.58
C GLY A 110 -2.52 1.76 -7.74
N VAL A 111 -1.21 1.95 -7.57
CA VAL A 111 -0.33 1.09 -6.73
C VAL A 111 -0.41 1.40 -5.24
N HIS A 112 -1.11 2.47 -4.83
CA HIS A 112 -1.23 2.84 -3.42
C HIS A 112 -2.40 2.10 -2.77
N ARG A 113 -2.24 1.79 -1.48
CA ARG A 113 -3.25 1.19 -0.62
C ARG A 113 -3.40 1.99 0.66
N LEU A 114 -4.61 2.04 1.18
CA LEU A 114 -4.94 2.49 2.53
C LEU A 114 -5.63 1.34 3.25
N LEU A 115 -5.07 0.89 4.36
CA LEU A 115 -5.73 0.01 5.32
C LEU A 115 -6.29 0.82 6.48
N ILE A 116 -7.54 0.57 6.86
CA ILE A 116 -8.20 1.20 8.00
C ILE A 116 -8.54 0.14 9.04
N TRP A 117 -7.97 0.29 10.22
CA TRP A 117 -8.17 -0.57 11.37
C TRP A 117 -9.11 0.08 12.38
N ASP A 118 -10.03 -0.69 12.93
CA ASP A 118 -10.82 -0.34 14.11
C ASP A 118 -10.12 -0.93 15.33
N LEU A 119 -9.69 -0.08 16.27
CA LEU A 119 -8.90 -0.44 17.45
C LEU A 119 -9.66 -0.36 18.79
N GLY A 120 -11.00 -0.42 18.79
CA GLY A 120 -11.77 -0.69 20.01
C GLY A 120 -11.84 0.43 21.06
N GLU A 121 -12.40 0.10 22.24
CA GLU A 121 -13.37 0.90 23.02
C GLU A 121 -13.00 2.28 23.56
N GLU A 122 -11.74 2.72 23.60
CA GLU A 122 -11.47 4.05 24.21
C GLU A 122 -11.89 5.23 23.31
N ALA A 123 -12.16 5.02 22.01
CA ALA A 123 -12.78 6.04 21.13
C ALA A 123 -13.17 5.56 19.71
N HIS A 124 -13.42 4.27 19.44
CA HIS A 124 -13.47 3.77 18.05
C HIS A 124 -12.27 4.29 17.24
N HIS A 125 -11.06 4.08 17.77
CA HIS A 125 -9.87 4.72 17.23
C HIS A 125 -9.50 4.12 15.87
N LEU A 126 -9.99 4.78 14.81
CA LEU A 126 -9.67 4.38 13.44
C LEU A 126 -8.23 4.74 13.10
N ALA A 127 -7.39 3.71 12.94
CA ALA A 127 -6.01 3.85 12.53
C ALA A 127 -5.84 3.58 11.02
N GLY A 128 -5.15 4.48 10.33
CA GLY A 128 -4.86 4.34 8.90
C GLY A 128 -3.39 3.98 8.67
N GLN A 129 -3.14 3.00 7.79
CA GLN A 129 -1.81 2.66 7.31
C GLN A 129 -1.76 2.76 5.78
N PHE A 130 -0.74 3.43 5.26
CA PHE A 130 -0.58 3.68 3.83
C PHE A 130 0.52 2.78 3.28
N TYR A 131 0.28 2.19 2.12
CA TYR A 131 1.23 1.31 1.45
C TYR A 131 1.33 1.64 -0.04
N VAL A 132 2.46 1.28 -0.63
CA VAL A 132 2.71 1.36 -2.06
C VAL A 132 3.23 0.01 -2.55
N GLU A 133 2.66 -0.47 -3.64
CA GLU A 133 3.09 -1.67 -4.34
C GLU A 133 4.40 -1.37 -5.10
N ILE A 134 5.43 -2.19 -4.89
CA ILE A 134 6.76 -2.02 -5.52
C ILE A 134 7.05 -3.06 -6.62
N GLU A 135 6.38 -4.20 -6.54
CA GLU A 135 6.45 -5.34 -7.46
C GLU A 135 5.20 -6.18 -7.19
N ASP A 136 4.67 -6.90 -8.17
CA ASP A 136 3.41 -7.66 -8.09
C ASP A 136 3.13 -8.29 -6.70
N GLY A 137 2.19 -7.70 -5.97
CA GLY A 137 1.77 -8.16 -4.64
C GLY A 137 2.73 -7.88 -3.48
N LYS A 138 3.86 -7.23 -3.71
CA LYS A 138 4.83 -6.79 -2.69
C LYS A 138 4.64 -5.32 -2.36
N PHE A 139 4.44 -5.04 -1.08
CA PHE A 139 4.17 -3.69 -0.58
C PHE A 139 5.21 -3.21 0.41
N LEU A 140 5.45 -1.90 0.41
CA LEU A 140 6.13 -1.16 1.47
C LEU A 140 5.17 -0.12 2.07
N MET A 141 5.40 0.26 3.32
CA MET A 141 4.75 1.41 3.93
C MET A 141 5.11 2.67 3.14
N ASP A 142 4.07 3.43 2.80
CA ASP A 142 4.18 4.65 2.01
C ASP A 142 4.37 5.84 2.95
N ASP A 143 5.63 6.08 3.35
CA ASP A 143 6.03 7.21 4.18
C ASP A 143 6.49 8.41 3.33
N ALA A 144 6.96 8.16 2.12
CA ALA A 144 7.28 9.20 1.15
C ALA A 144 6.05 10.08 0.82
N PRO A 145 6.19 11.41 0.77
CA PRO A 145 5.10 12.28 0.34
C PRO A 145 4.73 12.03 -1.14
N SER A 146 3.44 11.91 -1.42
CA SER A 146 2.89 11.83 -2.78
C SER A 146 1.49 12.41 -2.85
N GLU A 147 1.05 12.75 -4.07
CA GLU A 147 -0.33 13.20 -4.32
C GLU A 147 -1.33 12.09 -3.99
N GLN A 148 -1.05 10.87 -4.42
CA GLN A 148 -1.89 9.68 -4.20
C GLN A 148 -2.06 9.39 -2.72
N ARG A 149 -0.98 9.47 -1.92
CA ARG A 149 -1.06 9.35 -0.47
C ARG A 149 -1.90 10.46 0.16
N SER A 150 -1.78 11.69 -0.35
CA SER A 150 -2.60 12.81 0.12
C SER A 150 -4.09 12.64 -0.21
N ARG A 151 -4.41 12.01 -1.35
CA ARG A 151 -5.77 11.63 -1.73
C ARG A 151 -6.32 10.52 -0.84
N LEU A 152 -5.56 9.46 -0.60
CA LEU A 152 -5.95 8.41 0.35
C LEU A 152 -6.09 8.95 1.78
N ARG A 153 -5.29 9.94 2.17
CA ARG A 153 -5.47 10.61 3.48
C ARG A 153 -6.82 11.30 3.59
N ARG A 154 -7.35 11.88 2.51
CA ARG A 154 -8.71 12.45 2.48
C ARG A 154 -9.76 11.37 2.66
N VAL A 155 -9.61 10.21 2.01
CA VAL A 155 -10.49 9.03 2.23
C VAL A 155 -10.52 8.62 3.69
N LEU A 156 -9.36 8.52 4.35
CA LEU A 156 -9.31 8.21 5.79
C LEU A 156 -10.05 9.25 6.64
N GLN A 157 -9.93 10.54 6.30
CA GLN A 157 -10.63 11.61 7.01
C GLN A 157 -12.15 11.55 6.80
N ASP A 158 -12.61 11.23 5.60
CA ASP A 158 -14.04 11.11 5.29
C ASP A 158 -14.64 9.86 5.93
N TYR A 159 -13.92 8.74 5.90
CA TYR A 159 -14.30 7.52 6.61
C TYR A 159 -14.46 7.77 8.12
N ARG A 160 -13.52 8.49 8.74
CA ARG A 160 -13.62 8.92 10.15
C ARG A 160 -14.82 9.81 10.46
N ARG A 161 -15.37 10.50 9.47
CA ARG A 161 -16.57 11.35 9.60
C ARG A 161 -17.87 10.61 9.29
N GLY A 162 -17.81 9.31 9.02
CA GLY A 162 -18.97 8.52 8.58
C GLY A 162 -19.47 8.90 7.19
N LYS A 163 -18.65 9.57 6.38
CA LYS A 163 -18.98 9.88 4.99
C LYS A 163 -18.52 8.73 4.10
N ALA A 164 -19.37 8.34 3.14
CA ALA A 164 -18.90 7.52 2.04
C ALA A 164 -17.79 8.30 1.30
N PRO A 165 -16.65 7.67 0.97
CA PRO A 165 -15.63 8.32 0.17
C PRO A 165 -16.21 8.69 -1.19
N GLY A 166 -16.10 9.97 -1.55
CA GLY A 166 -16.44 10.52 -2.86
C GLY A 166 -15.27 10.51 -3.81
#